data_AF-A0A6I9XPD8-F1
#
_entry.id   AF-A0A6I9XPD8-F1
#
_cell.length_a   1.000
_cell.length_b   1.000
_cell.length_c   1.000
_cell.angle_alpha   90.00
_cell.angle_beta   90.00
_cell.angle_gamma   90.00
#
_symmetry.space_group_name_H-M   'P 1'
#
loop_
_entity.id
_entity.type
_entity.pdbx_description
1 polymer ?
#
loop_
_entity_poly.entity_id
_entity_poly.type
_entity_poly.pdbx_seq_one_letter_code
_entity_poly.pdbx_strand_id
1 'polypeptide(L)'
;MFVSRDGYACSDFKGFTLLMPAVSVGNVGQLAIDLVISTLCMPRVGYFYTDCLVPMVGNNPYATTEEDATELCINAEVYAKTSKELVVLQIRSPFIKNKYRLFCQILLSWVKNSGFSKIVFLSSSHAYQRNDQQLHGTSFRYLISPAVDKTMEDILERLSGSELEQISAFPGTNDDKIFYIPGGGITKLLFTESCSKGIPLVVLLKFCSEGDNIPDAFALADYLNETLPLIAPQIHVTFGQEALYGREIFPQS
;
A
#
# COMPACT_ATOMS: atom_id res chain seq x y z
N MET A 1 -9.42 -9.71 -10.54
CA MET A 1 -10.02 -10.81 -9.77
C MET A 1 -8.89 -11.65 -9.22
N PHE A 2 -8.97 -12.03 -7.94
CA PHE A 2 -7.96 -12.90 -7.32
C PHE A 2 -8.03 -14.31 -7.93
N VAL A 3 -6.87 -14.87 -8.21
CA VAL A 3 -6.70 -16.26 -8.65
C VAL A 3 -5.72 -16.91 -7.69
N SER A 4 -6.18 -17.94 -6.98
CA SER A 4 -5.36 -18.67 -6.02
C SER A 4 -4.34 -19.54 -6.76
N ARG A 5 -3.18 -19.74 -6.13
CA ARG A 5 -2.18 -20.73 -6.58
C ARG A 5 -2.61 -22.13 -6.15
N ASP A 6 -2.32 -23.14 -6.98
CA ASP A 6 -2.57 -24.54 -6.64
C ASP A 6 -1.97 -24.89 -5.27
N GLY A 7 -2.76 -25.55 -4.41
CA GLY A 7 -2.38 -25.89 -3.03
C GLY A 7 -2.78 -24.88 -1.96
N TYR A 8 -3.20 -23.66 -2.32
CA TYR A 8 -3.78 -22.69 -1.38
C TYR A 8 -5.30 -22.69 -1.50
N ALA A 9 -5.97 -23.43 -0.61
CA ALA A 9 -7.43 -23.55 -0.58
C ALA A 9 -8.17 -22.33 0.02
N CYS A 10 -7.45 -21.26 0.38
CA CYS A 10 -8.04 -20.15 1.12
C CYS A 10 -8.65 -19.10 0.18
N SER A 11 -9.91 -19.34 -0.21
CA SER A 11 -10.74 -18.35 -0.91
C SER A 11 -11.41 -17.36 0.04
N ASP A 12 -11.31 -17.55 1.36
CA ASP A 12 -11.96 -16.69 2.34
C ASP A 12 -10.91 -15.95 3.19
N PHE A 13 -10.70 -14.67 2.89
CA PHE A 13 -9.85 -13.77 3.67
C PHE A 13 -10.64 -13.08 4.78
N LYS A 14 -11.63 -13.79 5.32
CA LYS A 14 -12.57 -13.26 6.30
C LYS A 14 -11.85 -12.76 7.54
N GLY A 15 -12.05 -11.49 7.87
CA GLY A 15 -11.43 -10.85 9.03
C GLY A 15 -10.00 -10.37 8.79
N PHE A 16 -9.34 -10.77 7.69
CA PHE A 16 -7.99 -10.34 7.40
C PHE A 16 -7.95 -8.85 7.04
N THR A 17 -6.81 -8.22 7.31
CA THR A 17 -6.48 -6.89 6.78
C THR A 17 -5.84 -7.04 5.40
N LEU A 18 -6.35 -6.31 4.41
CA LEU A 18 -5.68 -6.16 3.12
C LEU A 18 -4.74 -4.95 3.17
N LEU A 19 -3.44 -5.19 3.02
CA LEU A 19 -2.43 -4.15 2.85
C LEU A 19 -2.08 -4.05 1.36
N MET A 20 -2.08 -2.85 0.80
CA MET A 20 -1.73 -2.67 -0.61
C MET A 20 -1.15 -1.27 -0.90
N PRO A 21 -0.33 -1.12 -1.96
CA PRO A 21 0.26 0.16 -2.31
C PRO A 21 -0.59 0.94 -3.31
N ALA A 22 -0.44 2.26 -3.27
CA ALA A 22 -0.67 3.10 -4.43
C ALA A 22 0.54 3.02 -5.36
N VAL A 23 0.28 2.95 -6.67
CA VAL A 23 1.29 3.32 -7.68
C VAL A 23 1.28 4.84 -7.75
N SER A 24 2.12 5.47 -6.91
CA SER A 24 2.20 6.92 -6.69
C SER A 24 3.66 7.40 -6.75
N VAL A 25 3.88 8.73 -6.67
CA VAL A 25 5.19 9.36 -6.77
C VAL A 25 6.27 8.65 -5.94
N GLY A 26 7.43 8.40 -6.53
CA GLY A 26 8.57 7.78 -5.86
C GLY A 26 8.38 6.30 -5.51
N ASN A 27 7.26 5.68 -5.93
CA ASN A 27 6.91 4.29 -5.65
C ASN A 27 6.99 3.91 -4.16
N VAL A 28 6.91 4.90 -3.26
CA VAL A 28 7.15 4.73 -1.82
C VAL A 28 6.26 3.63 -1.23
N GLY A 29 4.98 3.61 -1.60
CA GLY A 29 4.05 2.57 -1.18
C GLY A 29 4.49 1.19 -1.64
N GLN A 30 4.89 1.04 -2.90
CA GLN A 30 5.33 -0.25 -3.46
C GLN A 30 6.60 -0.76 -2.77
N LEU A 31 7.58 0.12 -2.54
CA LEU A 31 8.81 -0.21 -1.83
C LEU A 31 8.54 -0.56 -0.35
N ALA A 32 7.62 0.13 0.32
CA ALA A 32 7.21 -0.20 1.68
C ALA A 32 6.55 -1.59 1.75
N ILE A 33 5.77 -1.95 0.72
CA ILE A 33 5.21 -3.29 0.59
C ILE A 33 6.30 -4.34 0.37
N ASP A 34 7.33 -4.04 -0.43
CA ASP A 34 8.49 -4.92 -0.60
C ASP A 34 9.18 -5.21 0.73
N LEU A 35 9.36 -4.18 1.56
CA LEU A 35 9.91 -4.33 2.91
C LEU A 35 9.04 -5.26 3.78
N VAL A 36 7.71 -5.09 3.76
CA VAL A 36 6.79 -5.93 4.54
C VAL A 36 6.84 -7.39 4.09
N ILE A 37 6.74 -7.66 2.79
CA ILE A 37 6.76 -9.02 2.23
C ILE A 37 8.08 -9.71 2.57
N SER A 38 9.19 -9.02 2.36
CA SER A 38 10.54 -9.56 2.61
C SER A 38 10.77 -9.81 4.09
N THR A 39 10.39 -8.87 4.96
CA THR A 39 10.62 -8.96 6.42
C THR A 39 9.77 -10.04 7.07
N LEU A 40 8.54 -10.24 6.60
CA LEU A 40 7.63 -11.26 7.14
C LEU A 40 7.77 -12.63 6.45
N CYS A 41 8.67 -12.73 5.46
CA CYS A 41 8.83 -13.89 4.56
C CYS A 41 7.45 -14.40 4.11
N MET A 42 6.66 -13.52 3.49
CA MET A 42 5.29 -13.86 3.13
C MET A 42 5.26 -14.77 1.90
N PRO A 43 4.60 -15.94 1.96
CA PRO A 43 4.42 -16.78 0.78
C PRO A 43 3.43 -16.14 -0.19
N ARG A 44 3.71 -16.30 -1.49
CA ARG A 44 2.78 -15.93 -2.55
C ARG A 44 1.63 -16.93 -2.61
N VAL A 45 0.40 -16.46 -2.38
CA VAL A 45 -0.81 -17.30 -2.36
C VAL A 45 -1.61 -17.22 -3.65
N GLY A 46 -1.27 -16.28 -4.54
CA GLY A 46 -1.91 -16.17 -5.84
C GLY A 46 -1.59 -14.84 -6.52
N TYR A 47 -2.43 -14.46 -7.46
CA TYR A 47 -2.26 -13.24 -8.24
C TYR A 47 -3.58 -12.50 -8.44
N PHE A 48 -3.48 -11.20 -8.72
CA PHE A 48 -4.64 -10.36 -8.98
C PHE A 48 -4.78 -10.12 -10.48
N TYR A 49 -5.49 -11.02 -11.15
CA TYR A 49 -5.71 -10.96 -12.59
C TYR A 49 -6.55 -9.74 -12.98
N THR A 50 -5.99 -8.83 -13.77
CA THR A 50 -6.68 -7.65 -14.27
C THR A 50 -6.06 -7.15 -15.57
N ASP A 51 -6.89 -6.62 -16.45
CA ASP A 51 -6.48 -5.94 -17.67
C ASP A 51 -6.25 -4.42 -17.45
N CYS A 52 -6.30 -3.96 -16.19
CA CYS A 52 -6.13 -2.56 -15.80
C CYS A 52 -4.67 -2.14 -15.62
N LEU A 53 -3.74 -3.09 -15.65
CA LEU A 53 -2.33 -2.92 -15.35
C LEU A 53 -1.50 -3.28 -16.59
N VAL A 54 -0.37 -2.59 -16.80
CA VAL A 54 0.55 -2.91 -17.90
C VAL A 54 1.12 -4.32 -17.67
N PRO A 55 1.08 -5.22 -18.66
CA PRO A 55 1.67 -6.55 -18.53
C PRO A 55 3.17 -6.47 -18.25
N MET A 56 3.65 -7.26 -17.31
CA MET A 56 5.07 -7.42 -17.01
C MET A 56 5.35 -8.84 -16.54
N VAL A 57 6.58 -9.28 -16.77
CA VAL A 57 7.16 -10.50 -16.24
C VAL A 57 8.59 -10.22 -15.85
N GLY A 58 9.05 -10.77 -14.74
CA GLY A 58 10.43 -10.64 -14.27
C GLY A 58 10.80 -11.76 -13.32
N ASN A 59 12.02 -11.67 -12.79
CA ASN A 59 12.50 -12.62 -11.79
C ASN A 59 11.78 -12.40 -10.45
N ASN A 60 11.70 -13.43 -9.62
CA ASN A 60 11.18 -13.32 -8.26
C ASN A 60 12.06 -12.38 -7.41
N PRO A 61 11.55 -11.22 -6.97
CA PRO A 61 12.29 -10.23 -6.21
C PRO A 61 12.56 -10.66 -4.75
N TYR A 62 11.85 -11.68 -4.27
CA TYR A 62 11.93 -12.17 -2.89
C TYR A 62 12.58 -13.56 -2.80
N ALA A 63 13.19 -14.05 -3.88
CA ALA A 63 13.76 -15.39 -3.94
C ALA A 63 14.88 -15.55 -2.89
N THR A 64 14.66 -16.33 -1.83
CA THR A 64 15.70 -16.63 -0.82
C THR A 64 16.40 -17.97 -1.08
N THR A 65 15.84 -18.79 -1.97
CA THR A 65 16.34 -20.12 -2.34
C THR A 65 16.50 -20.24 -3.86
N GLU A 66 17.26 -21.23 -4.32
CA GLU A 66 17.38 -21.52 -5.76
C GLU A 66 16.04 -21.97 -6.37
N GLU A 67 15.20 -22.66 -5.60
CA GLU A 67 13.86 -23.08 -6.04
C GLU A 67 12.97 -21.86 -6.32
N ASP A 68 12.91 -20.92 -5.37
CA ASP A 68 12.10 -19.70 -5.51
C ASP A 68 12.63 -18.74 -6.59
N ALA A 69 13.93 -18.81 -6.90
CA ALA A 69 14.57 -17.99 -7.94
C ALA A 69 14.07 -18.33 -9.35
N THR A 70 13.55 -19.55 -9.55
CA THR A 70 12.94 -19.96 -10.82
C THR A 70 11.52 -19.43 -11.01
N GLU A 71 10.90 -18.90 -9.95
CA GLU A 71 9.56 -18.35 -10.03
C GLU A 71 9.55 -17.00 -10.75
N LEU A 72 8.55 -16.81 -11.63
CA LEU A 72 8.34 -15.54 -12.30
C LEU A 72 7.49 -14.61 -11.44
N CYS A 73 7.88 -13.35 -11.37
CA CYS A 73 7.07 -12.25 -10.82
C CYS A 73 6.24 -11.61 -11.93
N ILE A 74 4.99 -11.24 -11.62
CA ILE A 74 4.07 -10.57 -12.55
C ILE A 74 3.54 -9.24 -11.98
N ASN A 75 2.73 -8.54 -12.77
CA ASN A 75 2.25 -7.18 -12.50
C ASN A 75 1.50 -6.98 -11.17
N ALA A 76 0.72 -7.98 -10.72
CA ALA A 76 -0.01 -7.90 -9.46
C ALA A 76 -0.13 -9.26 -8.78
N GLU A 77 0.45 -9.36 -7.58
CA GLU A 77 0.62 -10.60 -6.84
C GLU A 77 0.05 -10.48 -5.43
N VAL A 78 -0.45 -11.59 -4.90
CA VAL A 78 -1.08 -11.64 -3.58
C VAL A 78 -0.27 -12.56 -2.68
N TYR A 79 0.11 -12.03 -1.53
CA TYR A 79 0.87 -12.70 -0.48
C TYR A 79 0.02 -12.75 0.78
N ALA A 80 0.13 -13.80 1.59
CA ALA A 80 -0.65 -13.88 2.82
C ALA A 80 0.13 -14.50 3.98
N LYS A 81 -0.11 -13.99 5.17
CA LYS A 81 0.47 -14.48 6.42
C LYS A 81 -0.64 -14.71 7.44
N THR A 82 -1.13 -15.94 7.51
CA THR A 82 -2.24 -16.34 8.40
C THR A 82 -1.99 -16.02 9.87
N SER A 83 -0.74 -16.18 10.35
CA SER A 83 -0.37 -15.88 11.75
C SER A 83 -0.51 -14.40 12.12
N LYS A 84 -0.72 -13.52 11.15
CA LYS A 84 -0.89 -12.07 11.33
C LYS A 84 -2.23 -11.57 10.78
N GLU A 85 -3.09 -12.46 10.29
CA GLU A 85 -4.34 -12.12 9.62
C GLU A 85 -4.14 -11.03 8.54
N LEU A 86 -3.02 -11.12 7.81
CA LEU A 86 -2.57 -10.12 6.85
C LEU A 86 -2.52 -10.71 5.45
N VAL A 87 -3.13 -10.01 4.49
CA VAL A 87 -2.95 -10.22 3.05
C VAL A 87 -2.31 -8.98 2.48
N VAL A 88 -1.36 -9.17 1.58
CA VAL A 88 -0.66 -8.11 0.89
C VAL A 88 -0.90 -8.26 -0.61
N LEU A 89 -1.43 -7.22 -1.24
CA LEU A 89 -1.47 -7.10 -2.70
C LEU A 89 -0.31 -6.23 -3.13
N GLN A 90 0.66 -6.79 -3.86
CA GLN A 90 1.75 -6.02 -4.45
C GLN A 90 1.45 -5.70 -5.92
N ILE A 91 1.65 -4.45 -6.31
CA ILE A 91 1.49 -3.98 -7.70
C ILE A 91 2.84 -3.48 -8.18
N ARG A 92 3.31 -3.98 -9.33
CA ARG A 92 4.64 -3.69 -9.87
C ARG A 92 4.62 -2.91 -11.18
N SER A 93 3.46 -2.81 -11.82
CA SER A 93 3.30 -2.10 -13.09
C SER A 93 2.37 -0.89 -12.95
N PRO A 94 2.52 0.13 -13.81
CA PRO A 94 1.58 1.23 -13.86
C PRO A 94 0.19 0.79 -14.37
N PHE A 95 -0.81 1.60 -14.04
CA PHE A 95 -2.17 1.45 -14.56
C PHE A 95 -2.25 1.87 -16.02
N ILE A 96 -3.05 1.13 -16.80
CA ILE A 96 -3.44 1.53 -18.15
C ILE A 96 -4.38 2.73 -18.06
N LYS A 97 -4.16 3.71 -18.93
CA LYS A 97 -4.94 4.95 -19.00
C LYS A 97 -6.45 4.64 -19.04
N ASN A 98 -7.23 5.40 -18.28
CA ASN A 98 -8.69 5.29 -18.15
C ASN A 98 -9.23 4.02 -17.47
N LYS A 99 -8.36 3.11 -16.98
CA LYS A 99 -8.81 1.88 -16.28
C LYS A 99 -8.81 1.99 -14.75
N TYR A 100 -8.44 3.14 -14.19
CA TYR A 100 -8.37 3.36 -12.74
C TYR A 100 -9.69 3.05 -12.00
N ARG A 101 -10.82 3.55 -12.53
CA ARG A 101 -12.14 3.33 -11.91
C ARG A 101 -12.56 1.86 -11.99
N LEU A 102 -12.31 1.23 -13.14
CA LEU A 102 -12.59 -0.20 -13.33
C LEU A 102 -11.77 -1.04 -12.33
N PHE A 103 -10.49 -0.74 -12.16
CA PHE A 103 -9.65 -1.42 -11.17
C PHE A 103 -10.20 -1.25 -9.75
N CYS A 104 -10.55 -0.03 -9.34
CA CYS A 104 -11.12 0.23 -8.02
C CYS A 104 -12.41 -0.57 -7.79
N GLN A 105 -13.28 -0.65 -8.81
CA GLN A 105 -14.51 -1.45 -8.74
C GLN A 105 -14.23 -2.94 -8.57
N ILE A 106 -13.29 -3.49 -9.35
CA ILE A 106 -12.89 -4.91 -9.27
C ILE A 106 -12.27 -5.20 -7.90
N LEU A 107 -11.37 -4.34 -7.43
CA LEU A 107 -10.70 -4.45 -6.14
C LEU A 107 -11.72 -4.42 -4.99
N LEU A 108 -12.56 -3.41 -4.91
CA LEU A 108 -13.54 -3.28 -3.82
C LEU A 108 -14.59 -4.40 -3.85
N SER A 109 -14.93 -4.92 -5.03
CA SER A 109 -15.78 -6.11 -5.15
C SER A 109 -15.07 -7.35 -4.61
N TRP A 110 -13.78 -7.53 -4.90
CA TRP A 110 -12.99 -8.63 -4.34
C TRP A 110 -12.86 -8.51 -2.81
N VAL A 111 -12.60 -7.31 -2.29
CA VAL A 111 -12.51 -7.04 -0.85
C VAL A 111 -13.79 -7.46 -0.15
N LYS A 112 -14.94 -7.02 -0.67
CA LYS A 112 -16.25 -7.35 -0.11
C LYS A 112 -16.57 -8.84 -0.19
N ASN A 113 -16.32 -9.46 -1.34
CA ASN A 113 -16.63 -10.89 -1.55
C ASN A 113 -15.74 -11.82 -0.74
N SER A 114 -14.52 -11.40 -0.40
CA SER A 114 -13.56 -12.20 0.38
C SER A 114 -13.62 -11.92 1.88
N GLY A 115 -14.53 -11.04 2.34
CA GLY A 115 -14.78 -10.81 3.76
C GLY A 115 -13.68 -10.08 4.53
N PHE A 116 -12.79 -9.33 3.86
CA PHE A 116 -11.75 -8.55 4.52
C PHE A 116 -12.34 -7.60 5.58
N SER A 117 -11.67 -7.48 6.72
CA SER A 117 -12.10 -6.57 7.79
C SER A 117 -11.85 -5.11 7.41
N LYS A 118 -10.69 -4.82 6.84
CA LYS A 118 -10.30 -3.47 6.40
C LYS A 118 -9.20 -3.50 5.34
N ILE A 119 -9.04 -2.37 4.69
CA ILE A 119 -7.92 -2.09 3.79
C ILE A 119 -6.99 -1.06 4.45
N VAL A 120 -5.68 -1.31 4.41
CA VAL A 120 -4.64 -0.32 4.70
C VAL A 120 -3.90 -0.01 3.40
N PHE A 121 -3.91 1.25 3.00
CA PHE A 121 -3.45 1.71 1.70
C PHE A 121 -2.23 2.63 1.84
N LEU A 122 -1.09 2.19 1.33
CA LEU A 122 0.17 2.94 1.43
C LEU A 122 0.34 3.85 0.20
N SER A 123 0.31 5.16 0.41
CA SER A 123 0.36 6.17 -0.64
C SER A 123 1.50 7.16 -0.43
N SER A 124 1.85 7.86 -1.50
CA SER A 124 2.69 9.05 -1.46
C SER A 124 2.09 10.22 -2.23
N SER A 125 2.62 11.42 -2.02
CA SER A 125 2.22 12.65 -2.69
C SER A 125 3.42 13.59 -2.87
N HIS A 126 3.39 14.44 -3.90
CA HIS A 126 4.49 15.37 -4.19
C HIS A 126 4.73 16.35 -3.03
N ALA A 127 5.95 16.35 -2.48
CA ALA A 127 6.33 17.24 -1.37
C ALA A 127 6.37 18.72 -1.77
N TYR A 128 6.72 19.04 -3.02
CA TYR A 128 6.80 20.42 -3.51
C TYR A 128 5.43 21.07 -3.74
N GLN A 129 4.34 20.32 -3.62
CA GLN A 129 2.96 20.83 -3.71
C GLN A 129 2.24 20.86 -2.35
N ARG A 130 2.99 20.76 -1.25
CA ARG A 130 2.45 20.94 0.11
C ARG A 130 2.00 22.37 0.33
N ASN A 131 0.90 22.54 1.05
CA ASN A 131 0.48 23.85 1.56
C ASN A 131 1.23 24.23 2.86
N ASP A 132 1.07 25.47 3.31
CA ASP A 132 1.79 25.99 4.49
C ASP A 132 1.51 25.18 5.77
N GLN A 133 0.28 24.72 5.98
CA GLN A 133 -0.07 23.86 7.13
C GLN A 133 0.68 22.54 7.05
N GLN A 134 0.79 21.99 5.84
CA GLN A 134 1.49 20.76 5.58
C GLN A 134 2.99 20.88 5.77
N LEU A 135 3.61 22.06 5.65
CA LEU A 135 5.06 22.22 5.87
C LEU A 135 5.47 22.12 7.35
N HIS A 136 4.52 22.25 8.28
CA HIS A 136 4.77 22.13 9.70
C HIS A 136 4.57 20.68 10.17
N GLY A 137 5.43 20.22 11.09
CA GLY A 137 5.33 18.89 11.69
C GLY A 137 5.80 17.75 10.78
N THR A 138 5.12 16.59 10.88
CA THR A 138 5.53 15.38 10.16
C THR A 138 5.18 15.46 8.68
N SER A 139 5.93 14.71 7.86
CA SER A 139 5.64 14.52 6.42
C SER A 139 4.56 13.47 6.14
N PHE A 140 3.90 12.97 7.20
CA PHE A 140 2.89 11.94 7.12
C PHE A 140 1.50 12.53 7.25
N ARG A 141 0.56 11.96 6.50
CA ARG A 141 -0.88 12.21 6.61
C ARG A 141 -1.62 10.90 6.58
N TYR A 142 -2.84 10.90 7.09
CA TYR A 142 -3.73 9.77 6.92
C TYR A 142 -5.10 10.20 6.38
N LEU A 143 -5.82 9.25 5.81
CA LEU A 143 -7.25 9.35 5.56
C LEU A 143 -7.93 8.12 6.16
N ILE A 144 -9.08 8.31 6.79
CA ILE A 144 -9.85 7.23 7.39
C ILE A 144 -11.28 7.27 6.87
N SER A 145 -11.75 6.14 6.35
CA SER A 145 -13.15 6.05 5.90
C SER A 145 -14.08 5.93 7.12
N PRO A 146 -15.31 6.45 7.07
CA PRO A 146 -16.27 6.36 8.19
C PRO A 146 -16.64 4.94 8.64
N ALA A 147 -16.33 3.93 7.82
CA ALA A 147 -16.61 2.52 8.14
C ALA A 147 -15.52 1.86 9.01
N VAL A 148 -14.41 2.54 9.30
CA VAL A 148 -13.32 2.01 10.15
C VAL A 148 -13.68 2.16 11.63
N ASP A 149 -13.29 1.19 12.44
CA ASP A 149 -13.51 1.21 13.89
C ASP A 149 -12.76 2.35 14.59
N LYS A 150 -13.40 2.93 15.61
CA LYS A 150 -12.85 4.05 16.42
C LYS A 150 -11.48 3.76 17.04
N THR A 151 -11.17 2.51 17.37
CA THR A 151 -9.87 2.16 17.93
C THR A 151 -8.72 2.50 16.98
N MET A 152 -8.93 2.37 15.68
CA MET A 152 -7.92 2.74 14.68
C MET A 152 -7.79 4.26 14.54
N GLU A 153 -8.90 4.97 14.65
CA GLU A 153 -8.95 6.44 14.69
C GLU A 153 -8.16 6.97 15.88
N ASP A 154 -8.39 6.44 17.09
CA ASP A 154 -7.66 6.80 18.31
C ASP A 154 -6.14 6.55 18.18
N ILE A 155 -5.75 5.45 17.53
CA ILE A 155 -4.34 5.14 17.26
C ILE A 155 -3.74 6.20 16.34
N LEU A 156 -4.42 6.52 15.23
CA LEU A 156 -3.95 7.49 14.24
C LEU A 156 -3.90 8.92 14.78
N GLU A 157 -4.82 9.31 15.67
CA GLU A 157 -4.78 10.61 16.36
C GLU A 157 -3.63 10.70 17.36
N ARG A 158 -3.30 9.59 18.03
CA ARG A 158 -2.19 9.54 19.00
C ARG A 158 -0.84 9.51 18.31
N LEU A 159 -0.72 8.78 17.21
CA LEU A 159 0.45 8.83 16.35
C LEU A 159 0.49 10.24 15.74
N SER A 160 1.66 10.86 15.64
CA SER A 160 1.79 12.28 15.25
C SER A 160 1.47 12.55 13.76
N GLY A 161 0.65 11.71 13.13
CA GLY A 161 0.07 11.93 11.82
C GLY A 161 -1.11 12.90 11.95
N SER A 162 -1.17 13.87 11.03
CA SER A 162 -2.36 14.70 10.89
C SER A 162 -3.29 14.07 9.84
N GLU A 163 -4.60 14.17 10.03
CA GLU A 163 -5.53 13.86 8.93
C GLU A 163 -5.23 14.77 7.74
N LEU A 164 -5.32 14.24 6.52
CA LEU A 164 -5.07 15.02 5.32
C LEU A 164 -6.08 16.16 5.19
N GLU A 165 -5.55 17.37 5.04
CA GLU A 165 -6.32 18.59 4.97
C GLU A 165 -7.12 18.65 3.67
N GLN A 166 -8.40 19.06 3.77
CA GLN A 166 -9.21 19.35 2.59
C GLN A 166 -8.97 20.79 2.13
N ILE A 167 -8.81 20.98 0.82
CA ILE A 167 -8.68 22.30 0.21
C ILE A 167 -9.98 22.68 -0.52
N SER A 168 -10.23 23.98 -0.67
CA SER A 168 -11.33 24.45 -1.50
C SER A 168 -11.07 24.09 -2.97
N ALA A 169 -12.07 23.52 -3.66
CA ALA A 169 -11.97 23.17 -5.07
C ALA A 169 -11.70 24.40 -5.95
N PHE A 170 -12.22 25.56 -5.53
CA PHE A 170 -11.97 26.84 -6.16
C PHE A 170 -11.49 27.87 -5.12
N PRO A 171 -10.54 28.75 -5.49
CA PRO A 171 -10.13 29.85 -4.63
C PRO A 171 -11.33 30.77 -4.33
N GLY A 172 -11.64 30.99 -3.04
CA GLY A 172 -12.66 31.96 -2.61
C GLY A 172 -14.09 31.42 -2.44
N THR A 173 -14.35 30.13 -2.68
CA THR A 173 -15.65 29.48 -2.40
C THR A 173 -15.52 28.45 -1.29
N ASN A 174 -16.44 28.44 -0.32
CA ASN A 174 -16.41 27.53 0.83
C ASN A 174 -17.15 26.20 0.63
N ASP A 175 -17.84 26.03 -0.50
CA ASP A 175 -18.87 24.98 -0.60
C ASP A 175 -18.34 23.60 -1.01
N ASP A 176 -17.26 23.54 -1.81
CA ASP A 176 -16.69 22.28 -2.29
C ASP A 176 -15.29 22.03 -1.73
N LYS A 177 -15.20 21.25 -0.65
CA LYS A 177 -13.94 20.78 -0.08
C LYS A 177 -13.50 19.46 -0.71
N ILE A 178 -12.26 19.41 -1.19
CA ILE A 178 -11.70 18.23 -1.84
C ILE A 178 -10.38 17.82 -1.19
N PHE A 179 -10.13 16.51 -1.18
CA PHE A 179 -8.78 15.99 -0.96
C PHE A 179 -7.92 16.25 -2.21
N TYR A 180 -6.74 16.81 -2.00
CA TYR A 180 -5.75 17.07 -3.05
C TYR A 180 -4.50 16.24 -2.78
N ILE A 181 -4.25 15.26 -3.64
CA ILE A 181 -3.17 14.28 -3.50
C ILE A 181 -2.40 14.19 -4.82
N PRO A 182 -1.56 15.19 -5.13
CA PRO A 182 -0.82 15.22 -6.38
C PRO A 182 0.20 14.09 -6.46
N GLY A 183 0.19 13.37 -7.58
CA GLY A 183 1.03 12.18 -7.75
C GLY A 183 0.54 10.96 -6.95
N GLY A 184 -0.60 11.03 -6.27
CA GLY A 184 -1.16 9.95 -5.45
C GLY A 184 -1.83 8.81 -6.21
N GLY A 185 -1.71 8.75 -7.54
CA GLY A 185 -2.33 7.68 -8.34
C GLY A 185 -3.84 7.52 -8.08
N ILE A 186 -4.26 6.32 -7.69
CA ILE A 186 -5.68 6.01 -7.44
C ILE A 186 -6.17 6.38 -6.03
N THR A 187 -5.33 6.92 -5.15
CA THR A 187 -5.64 7.12 -3.72
C THR A 187 -6.95 7.86 -3.48
N LYS A 188 -7.13 9.03 -4.10
CA LYS A 188 -8.37 9.82 -3.94
C LYS A 188 -9.61 9.06 -4.43
N LEU A 189 -9.49 8.38 -5.57
CA LEU A 189 -10.58 7.64 -6.17
C LEU A 189 -10.99 6.44 -5.31
N LEU A 190 -10.00 5.64 -4.89
CA LEU A 190 -10.22 4.48 -4.03
C LEU A 190 -10.83 4.89 -2.70
N PHE A 191 -10.33 5.98 -2.09
CA PHE A 191 -10.89 6.52 -0.85
C PHE A 191 -12.36 6.92 -0.99
N THR A 192 -12.68 7.69 -2.02
CA THR A 192 -14.05 8.16 -2.28
C THR A 192 -15.01 6.99 -2.55
N GLU A 193 -14.60 6.02 -3.35
CA GLU A 193 -15.39 4.82 -3.65
C GLU A 193 -15.53 3.89 -2.43
N SER A 194 -14.52 3.82 -1.56
CA SER A 194 -14.59 3.05 -0.31
C SER A 194 -15.61 3.66 0.65
N CYS A 195 -15.56 4.98 0.83
CA CYS A 195 -16.53 5.71 1.65
C CYS A 195 -17.96 5.53 1.15
N SER A 196 -18.20 5.64 -0.16
CA SER A 196 -19.54 5.48 -0.74
C SER A 196 -20.09 4.06 -0.63
N LYS A 197 -19.20 3.05 -0.63
CA LYS A 197 -19.57 1.62 -0.50
C LYS A 197 -19.56 1.11 0.94
N GLY A 198 -19.19 1.94 1.91
CA GLY A 198 -19.07 1.55 3.32
C GLY A 198 -18.00 0.50 3.57
N ILE A 199 -16.90 0.52 2.80
CA ILE A 199 -15.78 -0.40 2.96
C ILE A 199 -14.74 0.26 3.89
N PRO A 200 -14.31 -0.40 4.98
CA PRO A 200 -13.31 0.15 5.89
C PRO A 200 -11.95 0.28 5.19
N LEU A 201 -11.47 1.51 5.05
CA LEU A 201 -10.20 1.85 4.42
C LEU A 201 -9.47 2.91 5.24
N VAL A 202 -8.19 2.66 5.47
CA VAL A 202 -7.22 3.62 6.02
C VAL A 202 -6.16 3.86 4.96
N VAL A 203 -5.87 5.12 4.65
CA VAL A 203 -4.74 5.52 3.81
C VAL A 203 -3.65 6.06 4.71
N LEU A 204 -2.43 5.53 4.59
CA LEU A 204 -1.23 6.10 5.17
C LEU A 204 -0.45 6.77 4.04
N LEU A 205 -0.21 8.07 4.18
CA LEU A 205 0.34 8.90 3.13
C LEU A 205 1.64 9.55 3.57
N LYS A 206 2.65 9.54 2.69
CA LYS A 206 3.90 10.28 2.88
C LYS A 206 4.13 11.29 1.77
N PHE A 207 4.50 12.52 2.13
CA PHE A 207 5.01 13.48 1.16
C PHE A 207 6.47 13.16 0.82
N CYS A 208 6.78 13.00 -0.46
CA CYS A 208 8.14 12.73 -0.94
C CYS A 208 8.47 13.52 -2.22
N SER A 209 9.77 13.66 -2.48
CA SER A 209 10.31 14.15 -3.75
C SER A 209 10.66 12.97 -4.64
N GLU A 210 10.85 13.20 -5.94
CA GLU A 210 11.40 12.16 -6.83
C GLU A 210 12.88 11.94 -6.54
N GLY A 211 13.35 10.70 -6.73
CA GLY A 211 14.74 10.33 -6.56
C GLY A 211 14.88 8.98 -5.85
N ASP A 212 15.87 8.88 -4.95
CA ASP A 212 15.99 7.72 -4.06
C ASP A 212 14.98 7.84 -2.92
N ASN A 213 13.93 7.04 -3.02
CA ASN A 213 12.83 6.99 -2.06
C ASN A 213 12.90 5.78 -1.11
N ILE A 214 14.04 5.08 -1.06
CA ILE A 214 14.25 3.98 -0.10
C ILE A 214 14.10 4.46 1.35
N PRO A 215 14.73 5.59 1.77
CA PRO A 215 14.52 6.11 3.12
C PRO A 215 13.05 6.45 3.40
N ASP A 216 12.34 6.94 2.37
CA ASP A 216 10.92 7.26 2.50
C ASP A 216 10.06 6.01 2.66
N ALA A 217 10.43 4.91 2.01
CA ALA A 217 9.76 3.63 2.11
C ALA A 217 9.95 3.00 3.50
N PHE A 218 11.15 3.06 4.07
CA PHE A 218 11.39 2.66 5.46
C PHE A 218 10.54 3.49 6.42
N ALA A 219 10.55 4.82 6.29
CA ALA A 219 9.77 5.68 7.15
C ALA A 219 8.25 5.41 7.04
N LEU A 220 7.74 5.09 5.85
CA LEU A 220 6.34 4.70 5.66
C LEU A 220 6.03 3.32 6.25
N ALA A 221 6.96 2.36 6.17
CA ALA A 221 6.83 1.05 6.78
C ALA A 221 6.85 1.13 8.32
N ASP A 222 7.68 2.00 8.89
CA ASP A 222 7.73 2.28 10.33
C ASP A 222 6.40 2.88 10.80
N TYR A 223 5.89 3.88 10.07
CA TYR A 223 4.59 4.47 10.35
C TYR A 223 3.44 3.46 10.23
N LEU A 224 3.50 2.56 9.25
CA LEU A 224 2.58 1.42 9.18
C LEU A 224 2.69 0.54 10.42
N ASN A 225 3.90 0.20 10.87
CA ASN A 225 4.11 -0.68 12.01
C ASN A 225 3.66 -0.06 13.34
N GLU A 226 3.76 1.26 13.48
CA GLU A 226 3.19 2.00 14.61
C GLU A 226 1.66 1.95 14.62
N THR A 227 1.04 2.03 13.43
CA THR A 227 -0.42 2.04 13.29
C THR A 227 -1.03 0.65 13.38
N LEU A 228 -0.36 -0.34 12.80
CA LEU A 228 -0.72 -1.74 12.78
C LEU A 228 0.54 -2.54 13.14
N PRO A 229 0.71 -2.98 14.40
CA PRO A 229 1.91 -3.70 14.84
C PRO A 229 2.11 -5.03 14.11
N LEU A 230 2.82 -4.98 12.98
CA LEU A 230 3.12 -6.13 12.12
C LEU A 230 4.39 -6.86 12.58
N ILE A 231 5.42 -6.11 12.98
CA ILE A 231 6.77 -6.58 13.30
C ILE A 231 7.18 -6.09 14.69
N ALA A 232 7.97 -6.88 15.42
CA ALA A 232 8.58 -6.44 16.68
C ALA A 232 9.69 -5.39 16.39
N PRO A 233 9.89 -4.36 17.22
CA PRO A 233 10.75 -3.20 16.91
C PRO A 233 12.23 -3.48 16.57
N GLN A 234 12.70 -4.73 16.68
CA GLN A 234 14.12 -5.09 16.61
C GLN A 234 14.55 -5.81 15.31
N ILE A 235 13.66 -6.06 14.35
CA ILE A 235 13.99 -6.83 13.11
C ILE A 235 14.29 -5.90 11.91
N HIS A 236 14.45 -4.60 12.15
CA HIS A 236 14.80 -3.68 11.07
C HIS A 236 16.18 -4.04 10.49
N VAL A 237 16.20 -4.23 9.18
CA VAL A 237 17.28 -3.85 8.24
C VAL A 237 17.85 -4.98 7.37
N THR A 238 18.01 -6.23 7.82
CA THR A 238 18.87 -7.16 7.05
C THR A 238 18.30 -7.60 5.70
N PHE A 239 17.03 -8.03 5.61
CA PHE A 239 16.46 -8.53 4.35
C PHE A 239 15.89 -7.43 3.44
N GLY A 240 15.49 -6.30 4.02
CA GLY A 240 14.84 -5.21 3.26
C GLY A 240 15.79 -4.45 2.33
N GLN A 241 17.06 -4.29 2.74
CA GLN A 241 18.06 -3.59 1.91
C GLN A 241 18.45 -4.40 0.67
N GLU A 242 18.66 -5.71 0.78
CA GLU A 242 18.94 -6.57 -0.37
C GLU A 242 17.79 -6.63 -1.37
N ALA A 243 16.54 -6.62 -0.88
CA ALA A 243 15.35 -6.61 -1.73
C ALA A 243 15.20 -5.29 -2.53
N LEU A 244 15.65 -4.16 -1.97
CA LEU A 244 15.52 -2.84 -2.60
C LEU A 244 16.73 -2.47 -3.47
N TYR A 245 17.94 -2.83 -3.05
CA TYR A 245 19.18 -2.51 -3.77
C TYR A 245 19.65 -3.62 -4.72
N GLY A 246 19.09 -4.83 -4.61
CA GLY A 246 19.54 -5.99 -5.36
C GLY A 246 20.77 -6.66 -4.73
N ARG A 247 20.89 -7.96 -4.95
CA ARG A 247 21.93 -8.81 -4.31
C ARG A 247 23.36 -8.54 -4.78
N GLU A 248 23.55 -7.91 -5.93
CA GLU A 248 24.89 -7.66 -6.49
C GLU A 248 25.66 -6.54 -5.77
N ILE A 249 24.98 -5.75 -4.92
CA ILE A 249 25.58 -4.57 -4.28
C ILE A 249 26.24 -4.92 -2.92
N PHE A 250 25.91 -6.06 -2.32
CA PHE A 250 26.47 -6.48 -1.04
C PHE A 250 27.50 -7.60 -1.24
N PRO A 251 28.77 -7.43 -0.80
CA PRO A 251 29.76 -8.49 -0.90
C PRO A 251 29.32 -9.68 -0.06
N GLN A 252 29.30 -10.88 -0.67
CA GLN A 252 29.10 -12.13 0.07
C GLN A 252 30.24 -12.27 1.08
N SER A 253 29.89 -12.20 2.37
CA SER A 253 30.81 -12.43 3.49
C SER A 253 31.12 -13.90 3.68
#